data_AF-A0A7S2NR32-F1
#
_entry.id   AF-A0A7S2NR32-F1
#
_cell.length_a   1.000
_cell.length_b   1.000
_cell.length_c   1.000
_cell.angle_alpha   90.00
_cell.angle_beta   90.00
_cell.angle_gamma   90.00
#
_symmetry.space_group_name_H-M   'P 1'
#
loop_
_entity.id
_entity.type
_entity.pdbx_description
1 polymer ?
#
loop_
_entity_poly.entity_id
_entity_poly.type
_entity_poly.pdbx_seq_one_letter_code
_entity_poly.pdbx_strand_id
1 'polypeptide(L)'
;ADAPSCISGPAAGDLESLLLPVASFCHRHCRVRIIHGKGRGLVMQGDVACGELLFAQKAFVFDHKPNMLRAAVARLRAGTQAEYDRFMSLFDGSNGGQAPPQEDDVMQGKQRVVEVDAERVQRILSHNMFSRDTLSEHGQPMGGDICGLWMLPSFMNHSCRANVERVFVGDL
;
A
#
# COMPACT_ATOMS: atom_id res chain seq x y z
N ALA A 1 -45.79 5.02 -8.88
CA ALA A 1 -44.77 3.97 -8.99
C ALA A 1 -43.49 4.68 -9.41
N ASP A 2 -42.82 5.27 -8.42
CA ASP A 2 -41.62 6.08 -8.65
C ASP A 2 -40.40 5.17 -8.68
N ALA A 3 -39.67 5.23 -9.78
CA ALA A 3 -38.40 4.53 -9.94
C ALA A 3 -37.36 5.12 -8.98
N PRO A 4 -36.51 4.30 -8.34
CA PRO A 4 -35.43 4.82 -7.50
C PRO A 4 -34.41 5.52 -8.39
N SER A 5 -34.15 6.79 -8.07
CA SER A 5 -33.12 7.62 -8.68
C SER A 5 -31.76 6.95 -8.55
N CYS A 6 -31.16 6.60 -9.69
CA CYS A 6 -29.80 6.11 -9.77
C CYS A 6 -28.86 7.22 -9.29
N ILE A 7 -28.37 7.12 -8.06
CA ILE A 7 -27.24 7.93 -7.61
C ILE A 7 -26.03 7.39 -8.37
N SER A 8 -25.64 8.09 -9.43
CA SER A 8 -24.39 7.83 -10.13
C SER A 8 -23.24 8.03 -9.14
N GLY A 9 -22.58 6.95 -8.76
CA GLY A 9 -21.34 7.01 -7.97
C GLY A 9 -20.27 7.81 -8.72
N PRO A 10 -19.31 8.40 -7.99
CA PRO A 10 -18.26 9.22 -8.60
C PRO A 10 -17.49 8.40 -9.64
N ALA A 11 -17.17 9.05 -10.76
CA ALA A 11 -16.36 8.44 -11.81
C ALA A 11 -15.02 7.97 -11.22
N ALA A 12 -14.47 6.89 -11.79
CA ALA A 12 -13.24 6.18 -11.41
C ALA A 12 -11.93 7.04 -11.38
N GLY A 13 -12.02 8.36 -11.31
CA GLY A 13 -10.90 9.29 -11.14
C GLY A 13 -10.97 10.16 -9.88
N ASP A 14 -11.99 10.02 -9.02
CA ASP A 14 -12.26 10.99 -7.93
C ASP A 14 -11.87 10.51 -6.52
N LEU A 15 -11.23 9.35 -6.38
CA LEU A 15 -10.74 8.89 -5.05
C LEU A 15 -9.32 9.38 -4.75
N GLU A 16 -8.49 9.63 -5.77
CA GLU A 16 -7.14 10.15 -5.56
C GLU A 16 -7.16 11.62 -5.11
N SER A 17 -8.17 12.39 -5.54
CA SER A 17 -8.41 13.78 -5.11
C SER A 17 -8.73 13.90 -3.61
N LEU A 18 -9.29 12.84 -3.00
CA LEU A 18 -9.56 12.76 -1.57
C LEU A 18 -8.30 12.58 -0.72
N LEU A 19 -7.16 12.22 -1.33
CA LEU A 19 -5.94 12.03 -0.58
C LEU A 19 -5.32 13.39 -0.21
N LEU A 20 -5.59 13.83 1.02
CA LEU A 20 -4.98 15.03 1.60
C LEU A 20 -3.45 15.03 1.46
N PRO A 21 -2.82 16.22 1.32
CA PRO A 21 -1.37 16.36 1.31
C PRO A 21 -0.81 16.20 2.74
N VAL A 22 -0.80 14.96 3.24
CA VAL A 22 -0.26 14.62 4.56
C VAL A 22 1.19 14.15 4.45
N ALA A 23 2.03 14.60 5.38
CA ALA A 23 3.40 14.12 5.50
C ALA A 23 3.41 12.64 5.90
N SER A 24 4.26 11.86 5.26
CA SER A 24 4.55 10.51 5.77
C SER A 24 5.57 10.62 6.90
N PHE A 25 5.32 9.90 7.98
CA PHE A 25 6.19 9.79 9.14
C PHE A 25 6.66 8.34 9.26
N CYS A 26 7.93 8.14 9.61
CA CYS A 26 8.46 6.83 9.96
C CYS A 26 9.46 7.01 11.10
N HIS A 27 9.27 6.24 12.17
CA HIS A 27 10.13 6.28 13.34
C HIS A 27 11.55 5.87 12.96
N ARG A 28 12.55 6.61 13.46
CA ARG A 28 13.96 6.47 13.04
C ARG A 28 14.56 5.08 13.27
N HIS A 29 14.00 4.28 14.19
CA HIS A 29 14.46 2.91 14.48
C HIS A 29 13.69 1.82 13.70
N CYS A 30 12.72 2.22 12.87
CA CYS A 30 11.94 1.33 12.03
C CYS A 30 12.71 1.03 10.73
N ARG A 31 12.96 -0.25 10.42
CA ARG A 31 13.72 -0.67 9.25
C ARG A 31 13.12 -1.91 8.61
N VAL A 32 13.15 -1.99 7.28
CA VAL A 32 12.87 -3.25 6.57
C VAL A 32 14.12 -4.12 6.61
N ARG A 33 13.96 -5.37 7.04
CA ARG A 33 15.04 -6.37 7.17
C ARG A 33 14.59 -7.72 6.66
N ILE A 34 15.56 -8.59 6.36
CA ILE A 34 15.31 -10.02 6.20
C ILE A 34 15.22 -10.65 7.58
N ILE A 35 14.14 -11.36 7.82
CA ILE A 35 13.88 -12.15 9.02
C ILE A 35 14.04 -13.62 8.63
N HIS A 36 14.98 -14.29 9.31
CA HIS A 36 15.30 -15.69 9.02
C HIS A 36 14.05 -16.59 9.07
N GLY A 37 13.81 -17.32 7.97
CA GLY A 37 12.65 -18.19 7.81
C GLY A 37 11.30 -17.49 7.57
N LYS A 38 11.25 -16.16 7.50
CA LYS A 38 10.00 -15.38 7.30
C LYS A 38 10.05 -14.42 6.10
N GLY A 39 11.20 -14.26 5.45
CA GLY A 39 11.38 -13.31 4.36
C GLY A 39 11.55 -11.89 4.87
N ARG A 40 11.05 -10.89 4.13
CA ARG A 40 11.16 -9.47 4.51
C ARG A 40 10.15 -9.09 5.59
N GLY A 41 10.54 -8.22 6.49
CA GLY A 41 9.67 -7.68 7.51
C GLY A 41 10.11 -6.32 8.03
N LEU A 42 9.15 -5.56 8.56
CA LEU A 42 9.40 -4.34 9.31
C LEU A 42 9.87 -4.68 10.74
N VAL A 43 11.02 -4.16 11.14
CA VAL A 43 11.67 -4.46 12.43
C VAL A 43 12.01 -3.16 13.16
N MET A 44 11.73 -3.14 14.46
CA MET A 44 12.19 -2.09 15.37
C MET A 44 13.57 -2.43 15.91
N GLN A 45 14.55 -1.53 15.73
CA GLN A 45 15.94 -1.69 16.18
C GLN A 45 16.25 -0.92 17.48
N GLY A 46 15.23 -0.64 18.28
CA GLY A 46 15.35 0.07 19.55
C GLY A 46 14.06 -0.03 20.32
N ASP A 47 14.13 0.38 21.58
CA ASP A 47 12.98 0.39 22.47
C ASP A 47 11.94 1.41 21.97
N VAL A 48 10.67 1.07 22.16
CA VAL A 48 9.52 1.93 21.85
C VAL A 48 8.57 1.88 23.03
N ALA A 49 7.95 3.01 23.34
CA ALA A 49 6.94 3.06 24.39
C ALA A 49 5.61 2.46 23.90
N CYS A 50 4.82 1.93 24.83
CA CYS A 50 3.45 1.53 24.52
C CYS A 50 2.64 2.77 24.06
N GLY A 51 1.93 2.65 22.94
CA GLY A 51 1.16 3.75 22.34
C GLY A 51 1.97 4.71 21.47
N GLU A 52 3.28 4.49 21.30
CA GLU A 52 4.11 5.32 20.42
C GLU A 52 3.77 5.11 18.95
N LEU A 53 3.55 6.21 18.21
CA LEU A 53 3.33 6.15 16.76
C LEU A 53 4.62 5.73 16.06
N LEU A 54 4.58 4.61 15.33
CA LEU A 54 5.76 4.08 14.64
C LEU A 54 5.89 4.60 13.21
N PHE A 55 4.79 4.77 12.48
CA PHE A 55 4.78 5.39 11.16
C PHE A 55 3.36 5.79 10.79
N ALA A 56 3.25 6.77 9.90
CA ALA A 56 2.03 7.13 9.20
C ALA A 56 2.40 7.31 7.73
N GLN A 57 1.68 6.67 6.82
CA GLN A 57 1.99 6.78 5.39
C GLN A 57 0.74 7.12 4.60
N LYS A 58 0.88 8.06 3.67
CA LYS A 58 -0.13 8.29 2.64
C LYS A 58 -0.22 7.06 1.73
N ALA A 59 -1.43 6.68 1.33
CA ALA A 59 -1.61 5.63 0.34
C ALA A 59 -0.84 5.99 -0.93
N PHE A 60 -0.09 5.04 -1.47
CA PHE A 60 0.51 5.21 -2.79
C PHE A 60 -0.61 5.22 -3.84
N VAL A 61 -1.51 4.24 -3.78
CA VAL A 61 -2.71 4.19 -4.63
C VAL A 61 -3.90 3.82 -3.76
N PHE A 62 -5.05 4.44 -4.03
CA PHE A 62 -6.32 4.18 -3.36
C PHE A 62 -7.45 4.34 -4.38
N ASP A 63 -8.14 3.26 -4.72
CA ASP A 63 -9.19 3.24 -5.74
C ASP A 63 -10.07 1.98 -5.57
N HIS A 64 -11.13 1.85 -6.35
CA HIS A 64 -11.85 0.60 -6.49
C HIS A 64 -10.94 -0.50 -7.06
N LYS A 65 -11.11 -1.74 -6.58
CA LYS A 65 -10.29 -2.90 -6.95
C LYS A 65 -10.07 -3.06 -8.47
N PRO A 66 -11.08 -2.91 -9.35
CA PRO A 66 -10.87 -3.01 -10.80
C PRO A 66 -9.96 -1.92 -11.39
N ASN A 67 -9.86 -0.77 -10.72
CA ASN A 67 -9.10 0.40 -11.18
C ASN A 67 -7.66 0.42 -10.66
N MET A 68 -7.34 -0.36 -9.62
CA MET A 68 -6.04 -0.34 -8.94
C MET A 68 -4.85 -0.46 -9.91
N LEU A 69 -4.92 -1.34 -10.90
CA LEU A 69 -3.85 -1.51 -11.89
C LEU A 69 -3.62 -0.23 -12.70
N ARG A 70 -4.71 0.33 -13.24
CA ARG A 70 -4.67 1.55 -14.04
C ARG A 70 -4.12 2.72 -13.22
N ALA A 71 -4.62 2.90 -11.99
CA ALA A 71 -4.18 3.95 -11.09
C ALA A 71 -2.69 3.81 -10.70
N ALA A 72 -2.24 2.60 -10.36
CA ALA A 72 -0.84 2.33 -10.04
C ALA A 72 0.09 2.59 -11.21
N VAL A 73 -0.25 2.11 -12.40
CA VAL A 73 0.56 2.36 -13.61
C VAL A 73 0.61 3.86 -13.93
N ALA A 74 -0.51 4.57 -13.85
CA ALA A 74 -0.56 6.01 -14.07
C ALA A 74 0.34 6.77 -13.08
N ARG A 75 0.26 6.41 -11.79
CA ARG A 75 1.10 7.02 -10.74
C ARG A 75 2.57 6.70 -10.90
N LEU A 76 2.94 5.46 -11.23
CA LEU A 76 4.33 5.07 -11.49
C LEU A 76 4.91 5.80 -12.70
N ARG A 77 4.09 6.07 -13.71
CA ARG A 77 4.49 6.91 -14.85
C ARG A 77 4.66 8.36 -14.42
N ALA A 78 3.77 8.92 -13.60
CA ALA A 78 3.86 10.34 -13.20
C ALA A 78 4.89 10.63 -12.09
N GLY A 79 5.25 9.62 -11.29
CA GLY A 79 6.05 9.76 -10.09
C GLY A 79 7.57 9.82 -10.31
N THR A 80 8.29 9.87 -9.20
CA THR A 80 9.75 9.90 -9.13
C THR A 80 10.37 8.50 -9.33
N GLN A 81 11.63 8.43 -9.76
CA GLN A 81 12.37 7.17 -9.84
C GLN A 81 12.43 6.45 -8.49
N ALA A 82 12.62 7.19 -7.39
CA ALA A 82 12.63 6.63 -6.05
C ALA A 82 11.26 6.03 -5.64
N GLU A 83 10.14 6.56 -6.10
CA GLU A 83 8.83 5.93 -5.92
C GLU A 83 8.70 4.65 -6.74
N TYR A 84 9.14 4.67 -7.99
CA TYR A 84 9.16 3.48 -8.85
C TYR A 84 9.99 2.36 -8.24
N ASP A 85 11.22 2.64 -7.83
CA ASP A 85 12.14 1.64 -7.26
C ASP A 85 11.57 1.08 -5.95
N ARG A 86 11.00 1.93 -5.09
CA ARG A 86 10.32 1.49 -3.86
C ARG A 86 9.13 0.61 -4.16
N PHE A 87 8.29 0.96 -5.13
CA PHE A 87 7.17 0.13 -5.55
C PHE A 87 7.62 -1.22 -6.10
N MET A 88 8.64 -1.23 -6.98
CA MET A 88 9.17 -2.45 -7.59
C MET A 88 9.96 -3.33 -6.60
N SER A 89 10.28 -2.79 -5.43
CA SER A 89 10.85 -3.57 -4.31
C SER A 89 9.79 -4.38 -3.54
N LEU A 90 8.49 -4.10 -3.71
CA LEU A 90 7.42 -4.79 -2.99
C LEU A 90 7.32 -6.28 -3.38
N PHE A 91 6.57 -7.05 -2.58
CA PHE A 91 6.46 -8.49 -2.81
C PHE A 91 5.65 -8.81 -4.06
N ASP A 92 6.25 -9.53 -5.01
CA ASP A 92 5.59 -9.90 -6.27
C ASP A 92 5.28 -11.40 -6.35
N GLY A 93 5.42 -12.12 -5.23
CA GLY A 93 5.27 -13.57 -5.16
C GLY A 93 6.60 -14.35 -5.27
N SER A 94 7.66 -13.72 -5.79
CA SER A 94 8.93 -14.39 -6.09
C SER A 94 10.14 -13.82 -5.35
N ASN A 95 10.11 -12.54 -4.98
CA ASN A 95 11.24 -11.82 -4.41
C ASN A 95 11.32 -11.81 -2.87
N GLY A 96 10.63 -12.73 -2.19
CA GLY A 96 10.52 -12.73 -0.72
C GLY A 96 11.84 -12.97 0.04
N GLY A 97 12.80 -13.67 -0.59
CA GLY A 97 14.13 -13.95 -0.04
C GLY A 97 15.19 -12.91 -0.37
N GLN A 98 14.88 -11.91 -1.20
CA GLN A 98 15.82 -10.88 -1.60
C GLN A 98 15.82 -9.74 -0.57
N ALA A 99 17.00 -9.25 -0.20
CA ALA A 99 17.10 -8.07 0.65
C ALA A 99 16.37 -6.88 0.00
N PRO A 100 15.59 -6.09 0.76
CA PRO A 100 15.07 -4.83 0.24
C PRO A 100 16.24 -3.90 -0.13
N PRO A 101 16.10 -3.05 -1.15
CA PRO A 101 17.08 -1.99 -1.42
C PRO A 101 17.32 -1.17 -0.16
N GLN A 102 18.58 -0.85 0.19
CA GLN A 102 18.83 0.08 1.31
C GLN A 102 18.44 1.49 0.87
N GLU A 103 18.00 2.34 1.81
CA GLU A 103 17.62 3.74 1.51
C GLU A 103 18.75 4.52 0.82
N ASP A 104 20.01 4.16 1.13
CA ASP A 104 21.22 4.74 0.52
C ASP A 104 21.46 4.28 -0.93
N ASP A 105 20.95 3.09 -1.31
CA ASP A 105 21.10 2.54 -2.67
C ASP A 105 20.16 3.23 -3.68
N VAL A 106 19.09 3.87 -3.22
CA VAL A 106 18.04 4.48 -4.04
C VAL A 106 18.47 5.86 -4.60
N MET A 107 19.62 6.40 -4.16
CA MET A 107 20.06 7.76 -4.50
C MET A 107 21.02 7.85 -5.71
N GLN A 108 21.29 6.76 -6.41
CA GLN A 108 22.15 6.80 -7.60
C GLN A 108 21.33 7.02 -8.87
N GLY A 109 21.21 8.29 -9.27
CA GLY A 109 20.97 8.89 -10.60
C GLY A 109 20.66 8.02 -11.83
N LYS A 110 19.87 6.95 -11.72
CA LYS A 110 19.45 6.13 -12.86
C LYS A 110 18.37 6.88 -13.63
N GLN A 111 18.65 7.05 -14.91
CA GLN A 111 17.76 7.67 -15.88
C GLN A 111 16.43 6.90 -15.93
N ARG A 112 15.32 7.63 -15.87
CA ARG A 112 13.96 7.08 -15.77
C ARG A 112 13.68 6.11 -16.91
N VAL A 113 13.51 4.82 -16.58
CA VAL A 113 13.05 3.81 -17.54
C VAL A 113 11.55 4.02 -17.73
N VAL A 114 11.16 4.44 -18.93
CA VAL A 114 9.78 4.88 -19.28
C VAL A 114 8.83 3.69 -19.46
N GLU A 115 9.32 2.46 -19.41
CA GLU A 115 8.50 1.26 -19.54
C GLU A 115 8.12 0.69 -18.16
N VAL A 116 6.83 0.84 -17.82
CA VAL A 116 6.26 0.23 -16.62
C VAL A 116 5.73 -1.15 -16.99
N ASP A 117 6.34 -2.20 -16.43
CA ASP A 117 5.88 -3.58 -16.52
C ASP A 117 4.56 -3.76 -15.77
N ALA A 118 3.44 -3.67 -16.51
CA ALA A 118 2.10 -3.76 -15.96
C ALA A 118 1.79 -5.15 -15.35
N GLU A 119 2.39 -6.22 -15.87
CA GLU A 119 2.17 -7.57 -15.33
C GLU A 119 2.80 -7.72 -13.95
N ARG A 120 4.02 -7.19 -13.79
CA ARG A 120 4.67 -7.17 -12.48
C ARG A 120 3.94 -6.25 -11.51
N VAL A 121 3.45 -5.10 -11.96
CA VAL A 121 2.59 -4.22 -11.13
C VAL A 121 1.35 -4.98 -10.66
N GLN A 122 0.69 -5.74 -11.53
CA GLN A 122 -0.48 -6.55 -11.16
C GLN A 122 -0.13 -7.60 -10.10
N ARG A 123 1.00 -8.29 -10.22
CA ARG A 123 1.48 -9.24 -9.20
C ARG A 123 1.72 -8.54 -7.86
N ILE A 124 2.42 -7.41 -7.86
CA ILE A 124 2.64 -6.60 -6.65
C ILE A 124 1.30 -6.21 -6.01
N LEU A 125 0.34 -5.70 -6.79
CA LEU A 125 -0.97 -5.33 -6.26
C LEU A 125 -1.68 -6.51 -5.60
N SER A 126 -1.66 -7.69 -6.23
CA SER A 126 -2.32 -8.89 -5.71
C SER A 126 -1.79 -9.36 -4.35
N HIS A 127 -0.56 -9.01 -3.99
CA HIS A 127 0.08 -9.42 -2.74
C HIS A 127 0.16 -8.32 -1.68
N ASN A 128 0.00 -7.04 -2.04
CA ASN A 128 0.29 -5.93 -1.14
C ASN A 128 -0.87 -4.94 -0.95
N MET A 129 -1.97 -5.08 -1.71
CA MET A 129 -3.12 -4.20 -1.51
C MET A 129 -3.99 -4.65 -0.34
N PHE A 130 -4.59 -3.69 0.35
CA PHE A 130 -5.52 -3.90 1.45
C PHE A 130 -6.91 -3.43 1.03
N SER A 131 -7.89 -4.32 1.07
CA SER A 131 -9.29 -3.97 0.82
C SER A 131 -9.89 -3.25 2.03
N ARG A 132 -10.86 -2.37 1.82
CA ARG A 132 -11.67 -1.85 2.93
C ARG A 132 -12.57 -2.96 3.46
N ASP A 133 -12.34 -3.42 4.68
CA ASP A 133 -13.29 -4.33 5.32
C ASP A 133 -14.53 -3.50 5.65
N THR A 134 -15.59 -3.71 4.88
CA THR A 134 -16.87 -3.03 5.10
C THR A 134 -17.71 -3.95 5.95
N LEU A 135 -18.29 -3.47 7.03
CA LEU A 135 -19.23 -4.29 7.82
C LEU A 135 -20.65 -4.00 7.33
N SER A 136 -21.49 -5.03 7.23
CA SER A 136 -22.93 -4.86 7.04
C SER A 136 -23.54 -4.22 8.29
N GLU A 137 -24.80 -3.80 8.19
CA GLU A 137 -25.60 -3.36 9.34
C GLU A 137 -25.66 -4.38 10.49
N HIS A 138 -25.36 -5.65 10.21
CA HIS A 138 -25.30 -6.75 11.17
C HIS A 138 -23.87 -7.12 11.58
N GLY A 139 -22.88 -6.27 11.26
CA GLY A 139 -21.47 -6.51 11.60
C GLY A 139 -20.82 -7.63 10.79
N GLN A 140 -21.40 -8.06 9.66
CA GLN A 140 -20.78 -9.08 8.81
C GLN A 140 -19.84 -8.44 7.79
N PRO A 141 -18.64 -9.01 7.55
CA PRO A 141 -17.74 -8.49 6.54
C PRO A 141 -18.36 -8.59 5.14
N MET A 142 -18.69 -7.45 4.57
CA MET A 142 -18.97 -7.25 3.17
C MET A 142 -17.64 -6.99 2.45
N GLY A 143 -17.43 -7.70 1.34
CA GLY A 143 -16.22 -7.56 0.56
C GLY A 143 -15.98 -6.10 0.17
N GLY A 144 -14.78 -5.58 0.49
CA GLY A 144 -14.37 -4.25 0.12
C GLY A 144 -14.23 -4.08 -1.38
N ASP A 145 -14.97 -3.12 -1.94
CA ASP A 145 -14.84 -2.68 -3.32
C ASP A 145 -13.68 -1.70 -3.52
N ILE A 146 -13.29 -0.99 -2.46
CA ILE A 146 -12.16 -0.06 -2.42
C ILE A 146 -10.92 -0.77 -1.85
N CYS A 147 -9.78 -0.55 -2.49
CA CYS A 147 -8.47 -1.05 -2.08
C CYS A 147 -7.46 0.09 -1.98
N GLY A 148 -6.47 -0.08 -1.12
CA GLY A 148 -5.31 0.79 -1.05
C GLY A 148 -4.00 0.02 -0.99
N LEU A 149 -2.92 0.65 -1.44
CA LEU A 149 -1.56 0.15 -1.28
C LEU A 149 -0.70 1.21 -0.59
N TRP A 150 0.03 0.80 0.44
CA TRP A 150 0.96 1.64 1.17
C TRP A 150 2.33 0.97 1.21
N MET A 151 3.35 1.59 0.61
CA MET A 151 4.64 0.91 0.36
C MET A 151 5.33 0.40 1.63
N LEU A 152 5.28 1.12 2.76
CA LEU A 152 5.92 0.72 4.01
C LEU A 152 5.09 -0.34 4.77
N PRO A 153 3.77 -0.16 5.00
CA PRO A 153 2.87 -1.19 5.51
C PRO A 153 2.91 -2.52 4.74
N SER A 154 3.22 -2.52 3.45
CA SER A 154 3.39 -3.74 2.65
C SER A 154 4.48 -4.68 3.19
N PHE A 155 5.44 -4.17 3.98
CA PHE A 155 6.47 -4.97 4.64
C PHE A 155 6.07 -5.45 6.06
N MET A 156 4.87 -5.12 6.54
CA MET A 156 4.36 -5.74 7.75
C MET A 156 4.04 -7.22 7.51
N ASN A 157 4.11 -8.01 8.56
CA ASN A 157 3.85 -9.43 8.47
C ASN A 157 2.37 -9.69 8.12
N HIS A 158 2.11 -10.12 6.89
CA HIS A 158 0.78 -10.55 6.43
C HIS A 158 0.43 -11.99 6.83
N SER A 159 1.37 -12.72 7.44
CA SER A 159 1.19 -14.13 7.81
C SER A 159 0.35 -14.24 9.07
N CYS A 160 -0.97 -14.02 8.94
CA CYS A 160 -2.10 -14.56 9.73
C CYS A 160 -1.89 -14.92 11.20
N ARG A 161 -0.96 -14.29 11.91
CA ARG A 161 -0.78 -14.39 13.35
C ARG A 161 -1.55 -13.22 13.93
N ALA A 162 -2.35 -13.49 14.97
CA ALA A 162 -3.16 -12.50 15.66
C ALA A 162 -2.29 -11.54 16.51
N ASN A 163 -1.27 -10.95 15.91
CA ASN A 163 -0.40 -9.94 16.53
C ASN A 163 -0.41 -8.62 15.76
N VAL A 164 -1.20 -8.53 14.68
CA VAL A 164 -1.44 -7.30 13.91
C VAL A 164 -2.94 -7.20 13.66
N GLU A 165 -3.52 -6.07 14.02
CA GLU A 165 -4.90 -5.70 13.70
C GLU A 165 -4.87 -4.52 12.71
N ARG A 166 -5.76 -4.53 11.71
CA ARG A 166 -5.93 -3.42 10.77
C ARG A 166 -7.33 -2.85 10.97
N VAL A 167 -7.40 -1.54 11.17
CA VAL A 167 -8.66 -0.79 11.23
C VAL A 167 -8.58 0.34 10.21
N PHE A 168 -9.67 0.56 9.46
CA PHE A 168 -9.84 1.76 8.66
C PHE A 168 -10.54 2.81 9.51
N VAL A 169 -9.93 3.98 9.66
CA VAL A 169 -10.48 5.11 10.43
C VAL A 169 -10.72 6.27 9.48
N GLY A 170 -11.97 6.73 9.39
CA GLY A 170 -12.35 7.90 8.60
C GLY A 170 -13.80 7.81 8.12
N ASP A 171 -14.45 8.96 8.08
CA ASP A 171 -15.71 9.17 7.39
C ASP A 171 -15.36 9.51 5.92
N LEU A 172 -15.81 8.69 4.97
CA LEU A 172 -15.65 8.93 3.53
C LEU A 172 -16.94 9.50 2.95
#